data_AF-A0A5B7SR04-F1
#
_entry.id   AF-A0A5B7SR04-F1
#
_cell.length_a   1.000
_cell.length_b   1.000
_cell.length_c   1.000
_cell.angle_alpha   90.00
_cell.angle_beta   90.00
_cell.angle_gamma   90.00
#
_symmetry.space_group_name_H-M   'P 1'
#
loop_
_entity.id
_entity.type
_entity.pdbx_description
1 polymer ?
#
loop_
_entity_poly.entity_id
_entity_poly.type
_entity_poly.pdbx_seq_one_letter_code
_entity_poly.pdbx_strand_id
1 'polypeptide(L)'
;MKYKTNVLLVVLTVLVTSATFAQRAVGVRIGYVDMEYILENVEEYRAASSQLETKVGQWKVKIEQQQSVIDQMKKDLMAEKVLLTDELISEREEEILILEGELIEYQQKRFGPQGDLVLQKQQLIQPIQDQVFNEVQTIGANKRYDFIFDRSADVVMLYAEKRHDISDLVLRQIARTRKVSTPKKKDRKLLDDFEDGEPAEDQPSEAIIARKEKAKQASEAKAKTADEKRAAQLKLREERKKAYEERRKKLLEEREAKRKAKQEERKKDTNDNSEEETKD
;
A
#
# COMPACT_ATOMS: atom_id res chain seq x y z
N MET A 1 -65.21 -61.88 -15.04
CA MET A 1 -64.25 -61.06 -15.82
C MET A 1 -64.13 -59.62 -15.33
N LYS A 2 -65.22 -58.97 -14.89
CA LYS A 2 -65.24 -57.56 -14.42
C LYS A 2 -64.20 -57.22 -13.33
N TYR A 3 -64.01 -58.08 -12.33
CA TYR A 3 -63.03 -57.85 -11.25
C TYR A 3 -61.57 -57.86 -11.73
N LYS A 4 -61.23 -58.68 -12.73
CA LYS A 4 -59.86 -58.74 -13.29
C LYS A 4 -59.52 -57.47 -14.08
N THR A 5 -60.47 -56.94 -14.83
CA THR A 5 -60.32 -55.67 -15.56
C THR A 5 -60.20 -54.48 -14.60
N ASN A 6 -60.98 -54.45 -13.51
CA ASN A 6 -60.90 -53.39 -12.51
C ASN A 6 -59.57 -53.41 -11.73
N VAL A 7 -59.05 -54.59 -11.39
CA VAL A 7 -57.73 -54.73 -10.73
C VAL A 7 -56.60 -54.28 -11.67
N LEU A 8 -56.67 -54.63 -12.95
CA LEU A 8 -55.69 -54.20 -13.95
C LEU A 8 -55.73 -52.67 -14.14
N LEU A 9 -56.91 -52.05 -14.11
CA LEU A 9 -57.07 -50.60 -14.18
C LEU A 9 -56.45 -49.89 -12.97
N VAL A 10 -56.68 -50.41 -11.75
CA VAL A 10 -56.09 -49.86 -10.51
C VAL A 10 -54.56 -49.96 -10.54
N VAL A 11 -54.01 -51.12 -10.93
CA VAL A 11 -52.56 -51.31 -11.06
C VAL A 11 -51.97 -50.37 -12.09
N LEU A 12 -52.63 -50.15 -13.22
CA LEU A 12 -52.20 -49.21 -14.25
C LEU A 12 -52.19 -47.76 -13.73
N THR A 13 -53.23 -47.33 -13.00
CA THR A 13 -53.25 -45.97 -12.39
C THR A 13 -52.17 -45.78 -11.32
N VAL A 14 -51.86 -46.82 -10.52
CA VAL A 14 -50.76 -46.76 -9.55
C VAL A 14 -49.40 -46.68 -10.26
N LEU A 15 -49.22 -47.41 -11.36
CA LEU A 15 -47.99 -47.36 -12.16
C LEU A 15 -47.79 -46.01 -12.88
N VAL A 16 -48.87 -45.42 -13.38
CA VAL A 16 -48.82 -44.11 -14.06
C VAL A 16 -48.55 -42.99 -13.05
N THR A 17 -49.17 -43.04 -11.88
CA THR A 17 -48.90 -42.04 -10.82
C THR A 17 -47.47 -42.14 -10.30
N SER A 18 -46.92 -43.34 -10.06
CA SER A 18 -45.51 -43.48 -9.63
C SER A 18 -44.51 -42.99 -10.68
N ALA A 19 -44.77 -43.19 -11.97
CA ALA A 19 -43.94 -42.66 -13.06
C ALA A 19 -43.90 -41.12 -13.10
N THR A 20 -45.02 -40.44 -12.76
CA THR A 20 -45.05 -38.96 -12.74
C THR A 20 -44.29 -38.33 -11.57
N PHE A 21 -44.12 -39.04 -10.45
CA PHE A 21 -43.28 -38.55 -9.34
C PHE A 21 -41.78 -38.64 -9.64
N ALA A 22 -41.34 -39.63 -10.43
CA ALA A 22 -39.94 -39.80 -10.82
C ALA A 22 -39.45 -38.74 -11.83
N GLN A 23 -40.35 -38.08 -12.56
CA GLN A 23 -40.01 -37.04 -13.52
C GLN A 23 -39.85 -35.64 -12.92
N ARG A 24 -40.06 -35.46 -11.60
CA ARG A 24 -39.50 -34.31 -10.89
C ARG A 24 -38.01 -34.57 -10.67
N ALA A 25 -37.25 -34.61 -11.76
CA ALA A 25 -35.82 -34.41 -11.68
C ALA A 25 -35.62 -33.06 -10.99
N VAL A 26 -35.19 -33.10 -9.73
CA VAL A 26 -34.64 -31.93 -9.05
C VAL A 26 -33.36 -31.62 -9.81
N GLY A 27 -33.51 -30.86 -10.90
CA GLY A 27 -32.37 -30.39 -11.67
C GLY A 27 -31.44 -29.63 -10.74
N VAL A 28 -30.13 -29.82 -10.94
CA VAL A 28 -29.10 -29.14 -10.17
C VAL A 28 -29.35 -27.63 -10.24
N ARG A 29 -29.54 -27.00 -9.09
CA ARG A 29 -29.78 -25.56 -9.01
C ARG A 29 -28.45 -24.85 -8.94
N ILE A 30 -28.11 -24.19 -10.04
CA ILE A 30 -26.86 -23.43 -10.18
C ILE A 30 -27.18 -21.95 -10.16
N GLY A 31 -26.48 -21.21 -9.30
CA GLY A 31 -26.45 -19.76 -9.30
C GLY A 31 -25.05 -19.24 -9.63
N TYR A 32 -24.96 -17.95 -9.96
CA TYR A 32 -23.68 -17.26 -10.01
C TYR A 32 -23.75 -15.89 -9.37
N VAL A 33 -22.59 -15.40 -8.96
CA VAL A 33 -22.36 -14.10 -8.35
C VAL A 33 -21.23 -13.40 -9.09
N ASP A 34 -21.34 -12.08 -9.24
CA ASP A 34 -20.27 -11.23 -9.72
C ASP A 34 -19.67 -10.47 -8.52
N MET A 35 -18.50 -10.92 -8.08
CA MET A 35 -17.82 -10.36 -6.91
C MET A 35 -17.32 -8.93 -7.17
N GLU A 36 -16.85 -8.64 -8.38
CA GLU A 36 -16.38 -7.31 -8.76
C GLU A 36 -17.55 -6.31 -8.67
N TYR A 37 -18.70 -6.66 -9.25
CA TYR A 37 -19.91 -5.85 -9.15
C TYR A 37 -20.36 -5.63 -7.70
N ILE A 38 -20.29 -6.67 -6.85
CA ILE A 38 -20.60 -6.50 -5.41
C ILE A 38 -19.64 -5.51 -4.77
N LEU A 39 -18.33 -5.68 -4.94
CA LEU A 39 -17.31 -4.83 -4.34
C LEU A 39 -17.49 -3.36 -4.76
N GLU A 40 -17.71 -3.10 -6.06
CA GLU A 40 -17.95 -1.76 -6.58
C GLU A 40 -19.19 -1.08 -5.99
N ASN A 41 -20.21 -1.85 -5.59
CA ASN A 41 -21.45 -1.32 -5.02
C ASN A 41 -21.43 -1.21 -3.48
N VAL A 42 -20.38 -1.68 -2.82
CA VAL A 42 -20.20 -1.54 -1.37
C VAL A 42 -19.54 -0.19 -1.06
N GLU A 43 -20.26 0.69 -0.36
CA GLU A 43 -19.81 2.07 -0.08
C GLU A 43 -18.47 2.14 0.67
N GLU A 44 -18.24 1.24 1.62
CA GLU A 44 -16.99 1.15 2.39
C GLU A 44 -15.81 0.79 1.49
N TYR A 45 -16.02 -0.10 0.52
CA TYR A 45 -15.01 -0.44 -0.47
C TYR A 45 -14.68 0.76 -1.34
N ARG A 46 -15.69 1.46 -1.87
CA ARG A 46 -15.48 2.64 -2.71
C ARG A 46 -14.71 3.73 -1.98
N ALA A 47 -15.09 4.02 -0.73
CA ALA A 47 -14.42 5.02 0.10
C ALA A 47 -12.96 4.64 0.38
N ALA A 48 -12.71 3.39 0.79
CA ALA A 48 -11.37 2.93 1.09
C ALA A 48 -10.49 2.80 -0.16
N SER A 49 -11.06 2.37 -1.29
CA SER A 49 -10.40 2.29 -2.59
C SER A 49 -9.98 3.68 -3.07
N SER A 50 -10.84 4.69 -2.94
CA SER A 50 -10.49 6.08 -3.27
C SER A 50 -9.35 6.63 -2.40
N GLN A 51 -9.36 6.31 -1.10
CA GLN A 51 -8.24 6.67 -0.22
C GLN A 51 -6.93 5.97 -0.61
N LEU A 52 -7.01 4.69 -0.99
CA LEU A 52 -5.85 3.93 -1.45
C LEU A 52 -5.31 4.49 -2.77
N GLU A 53 -6.17 4.84 -3.71
CA GLU A 53 -5.80 5.48 -4.97
C GLU A 53 -5.08 6.82 -4.75
N THR A 54 -5.56 7.61 -3.79
CA THR A 54 -4.89 8.86 -3.39
C THR A 54 -3.47 8.58 -2.87
N LYS A 55 -3.29 7.57 -2.02
CA LYS A 55 -1.95 7.17 -1.54
C LYS A 55 -1.06 6.67 -2.67
N VAL A 56 -1.60 5.90 -3.60
CA VAL A 56 -0.89 5.43 -4.80
C VAL A 56 -0.42 6.61 -5.63
N GLY A 57 -1.27 7.62 -5.83
CA GLY A 57 -0.90 8.87 -6.49
C GLY A 57 0.28 9.55 -5.80
N GLN A 58 0.25 9.67 -4.47
CA GLN A 58 1.36 10.24 -3.69
C GLN A 58 2.66 9.45 -3.84
N TRP A 59 2.61 8.11 -3.86
CA TRP A 59 3.81 7.29 -4.07
C TRP A 59 4.38 7.46 -5.48
N LYS A 60 3.53 7.55 -6.50
CA LYS A 60 3.95 7.81 -7.88
C LYS A 60 4.65 9.17 -8.01
N VAL A 61 4.06 10.22 -7.44
CA VAL A 61 4.67 11.56 -7.42
C VAL A 61 6.02 11.52 -6.71
N LYS A 62 6.14 10.79 -5.60
CA LYS A 62 7.42 10.66 -4.90
C LYS A 62 8.49 9.95 -5.73
N ILE A 63 8.11 8.89 -6.44
CA ILE A 63 9.00 8.17 -7.37
C ILE A 63 9.49 9.13 -8.47
N GLU A 64 8.57 9.89 -9.08
CA GLU A 64 8.90 10.84 -10.13
C GLU A 64 9.85 11.94 -9.64
N GLN A 65 9.62 12.47 -8.44
CA GLN A 65 10.51 13.44 -7.81
C GLN A 65 11.92 12.86 -7.58
N GLN A 66 12.01 11.65 -7.03
CA GLN A 66 13.31 10.99 -6.79
C GLN A 66 14.03 10.69 -8.11
N GLN A 67 13.30 10.22 -9.12
CA GLN A 67 13.85 9.98 -10.46
C GLN A 67 14.39 11.27 -11.08
N SER A 68 13.63 12.36 -11.01
CA SER A 68 14.06 13.66 -11.53
C SER A 68 15.32 14.17 -10.83
N VAL A 69 15.48 13.94 -9.52
CA VAL A 69 16.68 14.31 -8.77
C VAL A 69 17.88 13.48 -9.24
N ILE A 70 17.72 12.16 -9.38
CA ILE A 70 18.75 11.25 -9.90
C ILE A 70 19.19 11.67 -11.31
N ASP A 71 18.23 11.95 -12.20
CA ASP A 71 18.53 12.37 -13.56
C ASP A 71 19.25 13.71 -13.62
N GLN A 72 18.92 14.64 -12.72
CA GLN A 72 19.63 15.91 -12.60
C GLN A 72 21.07 15.70 -12.12
N MET A 73 21.29 14.91 -11.06
CA MET A 73 22.65 14.62 -10.55
C MET A 73 23.53 13.94 -11.61
N LYS A 74 22.95 13.04 -12.42
CA LYS A 74 23.66 12.43 -13.56
C LYS A 74 24.07 13.46 -14.60
N LYS A 75 23.16 14.38 -14.97
CA LYS A 75 23.46 15.45 -15.94
C LYS A 75 24.53 16.39 -15.41
N ASP A 76 24.44 16.77 -14.13
CA ASP A 76 25.41 17.65 -13.47
C ASP A 76 26.78 16.97 -13.41
N LEU A 77 26.84 15.68 -13.06
CA LEU A 77 28.08 14.91 -13.09
C LEU A 77 28.69 14.86 -14.48
N MET A 78 27.89 14.65 -15.54
CA MET A 78 28.39 14.64 -16.93
C MET A 78 28.94 16.01 -17.35
N ALA A 79 28.29 17.10 -16.96
CA ALA A 79 28.72 18.46 -17.29
C ALA A 79 29.98 18.88 -16.51
N GLU A 80 30.07 18.52 -15.23
CA GLU A 80 31.18 18.90 -14.36
C GLU A 80 32.36 17.93 -14.41
N LYS A 81 32.22 16.76 -15.04
CA LYS A 81 33.22 15.66 -15.03
C LYS A 81 34.63 16.12 -15.34
N VAL A 82 34.79 17.02 -16.32
CA VAL A 82 36.09 17.55 -16.79
C VAL A 82 36.78 18.44 -15.74
N LEU A 83 36.00 19.00 -14.81
CA LEU A 83 36.47 19.93 -13.77
C LEU A 83 36.74 19.23 -12.43
N LEU A 84 36.32 17.97 -12.28
CA LEU A 84 36.41 17.19 -11.05
C LEU A 84 37.65 16.30 -11.02
N THR A 85 38.07 15.89 -9.82
CA THR A 85 39.10 14.85 -9.63
C THR A 85 38.45 13.46 -9.67
N ASP A 86 39.22 12.43 -9.99
CA ASP A 86 38.73 11.06 -10.09
C ASP A 86 38.06 10.56 -8.78
N GLU A 87 38.58 10.95 -7.62
CA GLU A 87 37.97 10.66 -6.31
C GLU A 87 36.58 11.29 -6.17
N LEU A 88 36.40 12.55 -6.57
CA LEU A 88 35.11 13.25 -6.49
C LEU A 88 34.09 12.69 -7.49
N ILE A 89 34.55 12.23 -8.65
CA ILE A 89 33.71 11.55 -9.63
C ILE A 89 33.21 10.24 -9.04
N SER A 90 34.10 9.43 -8.47
CA SER A 90 33.75 8.16 -7.83
C SER A 90 32.76 8.34 -6.69
N GLU A 91 32.95 9.33 -5.82
CA GLU A 91 32.03 9.60 -4.71
C GLU A 91 30.62 9.96 -5.20
N ARG A 92 30.50 10.80 -6.24
CA ARG A 92 29.19 11.18 -6.78
C ARG A 92 28.54 10.05 -7.58
N GLU A 93 29.31 9.24 -8.29
CA GLU A 93 28.80 8.02 -8.94
C GLU A 93 28.24 7.06 -7.89
N GLU A 94 28.92 6.88 -6.76
CA GLU A 94 28.43 6.08 -5.62
C GLU A 94 27.14 6.66 -5.02
N GLU A 95 27.06 7.98 -4.81
CA GLU A 95 25.84 8.64 -4.32
C GLU A 95 24.64 8.43 -5.27
N ILE A 96 24.86 8.56 -6.58
CA ILE A 96 23.84 8.29 -7.60
C ILE A 96 23.39 6.83 -7.54
N LEU A 97 24.32 5.87 -7.46
CA LEU A 97 24.01 4.44 -7.37
C LEU A 97 23.21 4.10 -6.11
N ILE A 98 23.54 4.71 -4.97
CA ILE A 98 22.78 4.53 -3.72
C ILE A 98 21.34 5.00 -3.92
N LEU A 99 21.14 6.20 -4.49
CA LEU A 99 19.81 6.76 -4.70
C LEU A 99 18.98 5.98 -5.73
N GLU A 100 19.61 5.44 -6.76
CA GLU A 100 18.97 4.50 -7.70
C GLU A 100 18.52 3.22 -6.99
N GLY A 101 19.39 2.64 -6.14
CA GLY A 101 19.04 1.47 -5.34
C GLY A 101 17.87 1.75 -4.40
N GLU A 102 17.88 2.87 -3.70
CA GLU A 102 16.78 3.30 -2.82
C GLU A 102 15.47 3.50 -3.61
N LEU A 103 15.54 4.04 -4.82
CA LEU A 103 14.36 4.22 -5.67
C LEU A 103 13.76 2.87 -6.09
N ILE A 104 14.60 1.93 -6.51
CA ILE A 104 14.15 0.58 -6.89
C ILE A 104 13.55 -0.13 -5.68
N GLU A 105 14.20 -0.07 -4.52
CA GLU A 105 13.67 -0.66 -3.29
C GLU A 105 12.33 -0.03 -2.91
N TYR A 106 12.21 1.30 -3.01
CA TYR A 106 10.95 1.99 -2.76
C TYR A 106 9.86 1.54 -3.72
N GLN A 107 10.15 1.46 -5.02
CA GLN A 107 9.22 0.96 -6.04
C GLN A 107 8.78 -0.47 -5.73
N GLN A 108 9.70 -1.38 -5.42
CA GLN A 108 9.39 -2.76 -5.11
C GLN A 108 8.60 -2.91 -3.80
N LYS A 109 8.92 -2.11 -2.79
CA LYS A 109 8.18 -2.08 -1.52
C LYS A 109 6.75 -1.58 -1.69
N ARG A 110 6.49 -0.63 -2.58
CA ARG A 110 5.14 -0.10 -2.82
C ARG A 110 4.34 -0.90 -3.85
N PHE A 111 4.96 -1.25 -4.97
CA PHE A 111 4.31 -1.77 -6.17
C PHE A 111 4.75 -3.19 -6.56
N GLY A 112 5.68 -3.80 -5.82
CA GLY A 112 6.07 -5.18 -6.06
C GLY A 112 4.96 -6.20 -5.78
N PRO A 113 5.17 -7.49 -6.10
CA PRO A 113 4.16 -8.54 -5.92
C PRO A 113 3.68 -8.71 -4.47
N GLN A 114 4.54 -8.44 -3.50
CA GLN A 114 4.23 -8.39 -2.07
C GLN A 114 4.31 -6.96 -1.51
N GLY A 115 4.19 -5.97 -2.39
CA GLY A 115 4.27 -4.58 -2.02
C GLY A 115 3.04 -4.10 -1.24
N ASP A 116 3.17 -2.94 -0.62
CA ASP A 116 2.14 -2.33 0.21
C ASP A 116 0.80 -2.16 -0.55
N LEU A 117 0.84 -1.90 -1.86
CA LEU A 117 -0.37 -1.76 -2.67
C LEU A 117 -1.19 -3.06 -2.72
N VAL A 118 -0.53 -4.18 -3.01
CA VAL A 118 -1.19 -5.49 -3.10
C VAL A 118 -1.73 -5.90 -1.74
N LEU A 119 -0.92 -5.73 -0.69
CA LEU A 119 -1.32 -6.05 0.68
C LEU A 119 -2.53 -5.21 1.13
N GLN A 120 -2.51 -3.90 0.87
CA GLN A 120 -3.64 -3.02 1.23
C GLN A 120 -4.89 -3.36 0.42
N LYS A 121 -4.77 -3.65 -0.88
CA LYS A 121 -5.91 -4.13 -1.68
C LYS A 121 -6.51 -5.40 -1.10
N GLN A 122 -5.68 -6.38 -0.75
CA GLN A 122 -6.13 -7.62 -0.14
C GLN A 122 -6.84 -7.38 1.19
N GLN A 123 -6.26 -6.56 2.07
CA GLN A 123 -6.86 -6.21 3.37
C GLN A 123 -8.21 -5.49 3.24
N LEU A 124 -8.42 -4.71 2.17
CA LEU A 124 -9.70 -4.06 1.91
C LEU A 124 -10.74 -5.02 1.34
N ILE A 125 -10.32 -5.92 0.46
CA ILE A 125 -11.22 -6.86 -0.24
C ILE A 125 -11.66 -8.01 0.68
N GLN A 126 -10.73 -8.59 1.44
CA GLN A 126 -10.94 -9.78 2.26
C GLN A 126 -12.17 -9.69 3.20
N PRO A 127 -12.35 -8.64 4.03
CA PRO A 127 -13.50 -8.58 4.93
C PRO A 127 -14.84 -8.52 4.20
N ILE A 128 -14.87 -8.00 2.97
CA ILE A 128 -16.08 -7.95 2.16
C ILE A 128 -16.31 -9.30 1.49
N GLN A 129 -15.26 -9.97 1.01
CA GLN A 129 -15.35 -11.35 0.53
C GLN A 129 -15.91 -12.28 1.61
N ASP A 130 -15.44 -12.16 2.85
CA ASP A 130 -15.94 -12.95 3.98
C ASP A 130 -17.44 -12.70 4.24
N GLN A 131 -17.88 -11.43 4.16
CA GLN A 131 -19.30 -11.08 4.28
C GLN A 131 -20.12 -11.67 3.14
N VAL A 132 -19.66 -11.53 1.90
CA VAL A 132 -20.34 -12.09 0.73
C VAL A 132 -20.44 -13.60 0.85
N PHE A 133 -19.37 -14.28 1.24
CA PHE A 133 -19.33 -15.73 1.40
C PHE A 133 -20.40 -16.21 2.40
N ASN A 134 -20.49 -15.56 3.56
CA ASN A 134 -21.50 -15.89 4.57
C ASN A 134 -22.94 -15.68 4.06
N GLU A 135 -23.18 -14.60 3.31
CA GLU A 135 -24.51 -14.33 2.75
C GLU A 135 -24.84 -15.29 1.61
N VAL A 136 -23.88 -15.63 0.76
CA VAL A 136 -24.02 -16.63 -0.31
C VAL A 136 -24.36 -18.00 0.27
N GLN A 137 -23.70 -18.43 1.35
CA GLN A 137 -24.05 -19.67 2.05
C GLN A 137 -25.49 -19.65 2.56
N THR A 138 -25.90 -18.55 3.19
CA THR A 138 -27.27 -18.37 3.71
C THR A 138 -28.31 -18.42 2.59
N ILE A 139 -28.03 -17.75 1.47
CA ILE A 139 -28.89 -17.73 0.28
C ILE A 139 -28.94 -19.12 -0.36
N GLY A 140 -27.79 -19.78 -0.47
CA GLY A 140 -27.65 -21.14 -0.99
C GLY A 140 -28.52 -22.13 -0.25
N ALA A 141 -28.43 -22.13 1.09
CA ALA A 141 -29.27 -22.98 1.94
C ALA A 141 -30.77 -22.65 1.82
N ASN A 142 -31.13 -21.37 1.90
CA ASN A 142 -32.54 -20.95 1.88
C ASN A 142 -33.23 -21.19 0.54
N LYS A 143 -32.51 -21.01 -0.58
CA LYS A 143 -33.04 -21.21 -1.94
C LYS A 143 -32.73 -22.59 -2.53
N ARG A 144 -32.02 -23.42 -1.77
CA ARG A 144 -31.61 -24.79 -2.13
C ARG A 144 -30.76 -24.81 -3.41
N TYR A 145 -29.80 -23.89 -3.53
CA TYR A 145 -28.79 -23.98 -4.59
C TYR A 145 -27.81 -25.10 -4.26
N ASP A 146 -27.45 -25.90 -5.25
CA ASP A 146 -26.45 -26.94 -5.12
C ASP A 146 -25.05 -26.37 -5.37
N PHE A 147 -24.94 -25.41 -6.30
CA PHE A 147 -23.68 -24.73 -6.62
C PHE A 147 -23.91 -23.24 -6.83
N ILE A 148 -22.97 -22.43 -6.36
CA ILE A 148 -22.91 -21.00 -6.65
C ILE A 148 -21.49 -20.68 -7.11
N PHE A 149 -21.37 -20.15 -8.32
CA PHE A 149 -20.08 -19.82 -8.93
C PHE A 149 -19.81 -18.32 -8.86
N ASP A 150 -18.55 -17.95 -8.67
CA ASP A 150 -18.10 -16.57 -8.88
C ASP A 150 -17.72 -16.39 -10.35
N ARG A 151 -18.36 -15.42 -11.02
CA ARG A 151 -18.07 -15.03 -12.41
C ARG A 151 -16.74 -14.27 -12.53
N SER A 152 -16.31 -13.62 -11.45
CA SER A 152 -15.06 -12.86 -11.40
C SER A 152 -13.83 -13.76 -11.14
N ALA A 153 -14.04 -15.04 -10.81
CA ALA A 153 -13.00 -16.03 -10.60
C ALA A 153 -12.55 -16.70 -11.92
N ASP A 154 -11.50 -17.53 -11.84
CA ASP A 154 -10.89 -18.24 -12.99
C ASP A 154 -11.81 -19.24 -13.72
N VAL A 155 -13.06 -19.42 -13.27
CA VAL A 155 -14.04 -20.29 -13.92
C VAL A 155 -14.59 -19.59 -15.16
N VAL A 156 -14.14 -20.03 -16.34
CA VAL A 156 -14.59 -19.47 -17.62
C VAL A 156 -16.04 -19.85 -17.89
N MET A 157 -16.96 -18.89 -17.69
CA MET A 157 -18.37 -19.02 -18.00
C MET A 157 -18.71 -18.34 -19.33
N LEU A 158 -18.90 -19.13 -20.39
CA LEU A 158 -19.16 -18.61 -21.73
C LEU A 158 -20.55 -17.96 -21.85
N TYR A 159 -21.55 -18.54 -21.19
CA TYR A 159 -22.92 -18.04 -21.19
C TYR A 159 -23.62 -18.44 -19.90
N ALA A 160 -24.33 -17.51 -19.28
CA ALA A 160 -25.31 -17.79 -18.26
C ALA A 160 -26.49 -16.83 -18.40
N GLU A 161 -27.67 -17.36 -18.12
CA GLU A 161 -28.89 -16.57 -18.15
C GLU A 161 -28.99 -15.69 -16.91
N LYS A 162 -29.41 -14.42 -17.07
CA LYS A 162 -29.50 -13.45 -15.97
C LYS A 162 -30.39 -13.90 -14.81
N ARG A 163 -31.37 -14.77 -15.05
CA ARG A 163 -32.21 -15.37 -13.97
C ARG A 163 -31.42 -16.22 -12.96
N HIS A 164 -30.16 -16.57 -13.23
CA HIS A 164 -29.30 -17.34 -12.32
C HIS A 164 -28.32 -16.46 -11.57
N ASP A 165 -28.30 -15.15 -11.86
CA ASP A 165 -27.56 -14.14 -11.12
C ASP A 165 -28.22 -13.89 -9.76
N ILE A 166 -27.45 -14.02 -8.68
CA ILE A 166 -27.90 -13.70 -7.33
C ILE A 166 -27.15 -12.50 -6.73
N SER A 167 -26.33 -11.78 -7.50
CA SER A 167 -25.48 -10.68 -7.03
C SER A 167 -26.29 -9.56 -6.36
N ASP A 168 -27.38 -9.12 -6.99
CA ASP A 168 -28.29 -8.11 -6.42
C ASP A 168 -28.99 -8.61 -5.13
N LEU A 169 -29.16 -9.92 -5.00
CA LEU A 169 -29.76 -10.51 -3.80
C LEU A 169 -28.75 -10.50 -2.65
N VAL A 170 -27.52 -10.91 -2.93
CA VAL A 170 -26.39 -10.83 -1.99
C VAL A 170 -26.17 -9.39 -1.53
N LEU A 171 -26.11 -8.42 -2.45
CA LEU A 171 -25.94 -7.00 -2.11
C LEU A 171 -27.00 -6.48 -1.14
N ARG A 172 -28.27 -6.79 -1.42
CA ARG A 172 -29.38 -6.40 -0.54
C ARG A 172 -29.29 -7.05 0.83
N GLN A 173 -28.81 -8.28 0.90
CA GLN A 173 -28.65 -9.01 2.14
C GLN A 173 -27.50 -8.42 2.98
N ILE A 174 -26.35 -8.15 2.38
CA ILE A 174 -25.22 -7.46 3.03
C ILE A 174 -25.65 -6.07 3.55
N ALA A 175 -26.39 -5.31 2.73
CA ALA A 175 -26.91 -4.01 3.15
C ALA A 175 -27.91 -4.11 4.31
N ARG A 176 -28.71 -5.18 4.36
CA ARG A 176 -29.65 -5.45 5.46
C ARG A 176 -28.90 -5.83 6.74
N THR A 177 -27.95 -6.75 6.66
CA THR A 177 -27.13 -7.19 7.80
C THR A 177 -26.40 -5.99 8.42
N ARG A 178 -25.87 -5.07 7.60
CA ARG A 178 -25.30 -3.79 8.07
C ARG A 178 -26.29 -2.84 8.76
N LYS A 179 -27.51 -2.69 8.22
CA LYS A 179 -28.56 -1.87 8.86
C LYS A 179 -29.06 -2.45 10.18
N VAL A 180 -28.92 -3.76 10.37
CA VAL A 180 -29.32 -4.45 11.60
C VAL A 180 -28.18 -4.46 12.63
N SER A 181 -26.91 -4.47 12.19
CA SER A 181 -25.73 -4.40 13.06
C SER A 181 -25.32 -2.99 13.47
N THR A 182 -25.80 -1.96 12.76
CA THR A 182 -25.71 -0.58 13.26
C THR A 182 -26.63 -0.47 14.49
N PRO A 183 -26.11 -0.12 15.68
CA PRO A 183 -26.95 0.01 16.84
C PRO A 183 -28.00 1.08 16.53
N LYS A 184 -29.28 0.68 16.57
CA LYS A 184 -30.43 1.57 16.46
C LYS A 184 -30.14 2.76 17.38
N LYS A 185 -30.02 3.96 16.82
CA LYS A 185 -29.91 5.25 17.53
C LYS A 185 -31.14 5.45 18.44
N LYS A 186 -31.26 4.67 19.52
CA LYS A 186 -32.30 4.81 20.53
C LYS A 186 -31.75 5.23 21.89
N ASP A 187 -30.46 5.57 21.98
CA ASP A 187 -29.86 6.17 23.18
C ASP A 187 -29.26 7.55 22.89
N ARG A 188 -29.77 8.26 21.87
CA ARG A 188 -29.53 9.71 21.75
C ARG A 188 -30.30 10.53 22.79
N LYS A 189 -31.20 9.90 23.56
CA LYS A 189 -31.91 10.53 24.67
C LYS A 189 -31.20 10.38 26.03
N LEU A 190 -30.15 9.57 26.12
CA LEU A 190 -29.35 9.48 27.35
C LEU A 190 -28.21 10.51 27.38
N LEU A 191 -28.00 11.24 26.28
CA LEU A 191 -27.01 12.31 26.15
C LEU A 191 -27.59 13.72 26.44
N ASP A 192 -28.91 13.89 26.33
CA ASP A 192 -29.60 15.16 26.67
C ASP A 192 -29.96 15.27 28.15
N ASP A 193 -29.91 14.17 28.93
CA ASP A 193 -30.19 14.20 30.38
C ASP A 193 -28.94 14.52 31.22
N PHE A 194 -27.79 14.71 30.56
CA PHE A 194 -26.52 15.05 31.20
C PHE A 194 -26.20 16.56 31.15
N GLU A 195 -27.04 17.39 30.51
CA GLU A 195 -26.77 18.83 30.41
C GLU A 195 -27.29 19.66 31.61
N ASP A 196 -28.09 19.09 32.53
CA ASP A 196 -28.64 19.81 33.70
C ASP A 196 -28.46 19.10 35.06
N GLY A 197 -27.51 18.16 35.16
CA GLY A 197 -27.17 17.47 36.41
C GLY A 197 -25.76 17.81 36.88
N GLU A 198 -25.62 18.29 38.11
CA GLU A 198 -24.33 18.58 38.76
C GLU A 198 -23.29 17.45 38.54
N PRO A 199 -22.00 17.79 38.35
CA PRO A 199 -20.98 16.80 38.05
C PRO A 199 -20.78 15.90 39.27
N ALA A 200 -21.30 14.68 39.20
CA ALA A 200 -20.86 13.59 40.06
C ALA A 200 -19.42 13.23 39.64
N GLU A 201 -18.47 13.53 40.53
CA GLU A 201 -17.06 13.21 40.40
C GLU A 201 -16.83 11.69 40.44
N ASP A 202 -16.88 11.02 39.30
CA ASP A 202 -16.30 9.68 39.18
C ASP A 202 -14.79 9.81 38.94
N GLN A 203 -14.04 9.70 40.04
CA GLN A 203 -12.57 9.65 40.01
C GLN A 203 -12.11 8.52 39.06
N PRO A 204 -11.32 8.82 38.01
CA PRO A 204 -10.84 7.79 37.11
C PRO A 204 -9.95 6.81 37.88
N SER A 205 -10.26 5.51 37.78
CA SER A 205 -9.49 4.47 38.45
C SER A 205 -8.00 4.61 38.15
N GLU A 206 -7.17 4.46 39.19
CA GLU A 206 -5.72 4.66 39.21
C GLU A 206 -5.00 3.96 38.03
N ALA A 207 -5.57 2.83 37.57
CA ALA A 207 -5.09 2.06 36.43
C ALA A 207 -5.19 2.79 35.06
N ILE A 208 -6.21 3.62 34.84
CA ILE A 208 -6.38 4.36 33.57
C ILE A 208 -5.44 5.57 33.52
N ILE A 209 -5.22 6.23 34.66
CA ILE A 209 -4.25 7.32 34.79
C ILE A 209 -2.83 6.78 34.54
N ALA A 210 -2.46 5.69 35.21
CA ALA A 210 -1.16 5.04 35.04
C ALA A 210 -0.89 4.59 33.59
N ARG A 211 -1.93 4.15 32.86
CA ARG A 211 -1.80 3.72 31.46
C ARG A 211 -1.62 4.91 30.51
N LYS A 212 -2.31 6.03 30.74
CA LYS A 212 -2.14 7.27 29.97
C LYS A 212 -0.77 7.90 30.23
N GLU A 213 -0.29 7.88 31.46
CA GLU A 213 1.04 8.41 31.80
C GLU A 213 2.16 7.56 31.21
N LYS A 214 2.08 6.22 31.29
CA LYS A 214 3.04 5.33 30.61
C LYS A 214 3.04 5.53 29.10
N ALA A 215 1.87 5.73 28.48
CA ALA A 215 1.77 5.99 27.05
C ALA A 215 2.41 7.36 26.67
N LYS A 216 2.18 8.40 27.47
CA LYS A 216 2.82 9.71 27.29
C LYS A 216 4.34 9.62 27.46
N GLN A 217 4.83 9.01 28.54
CA GLN A 217 6.27 8.81 28.79
C GLN A 217 6.94 7.99 27.69
N ALA A 218 6.29 6.94 27.18
CA ALA A 218 6.81 6.16 26.06
C ALA A 218 6.86 6.96 24.74
N SER A 219 5.89 7.85 24.50
CA SER A 219 5.89 8.74 23.34
C SER A 219 6.97 9.82 23.43
N GLU A 220 7.18 10.38 24.62
CA GLU A 220 8.20 11.40 24.89
C GLU A 220 9.62 10.81 24.85
N ALA A 221 9.83 9.58 25.34
CA ALA A 221 11.12 8.89 25.21
C ALA A 221 11.48 8.56 23.75
N LYS A 222 10.48 8.19 22.93
CA LYS A 222 10.68 7.99 21.48
C LYS A 222 10.95 9.30 20.74
N ALA A 223 10.32 10.39 21.14
CA ALA A 223 10.58 11.72 20.56
C ALA A 223 12.01 12.19 20.90
N LYS A 224 12.42 12.10 22.18
CA LYS A 224 13.77 12.48 22.63
C LYS A 224 14.88 11.66 21.93
N THR A 225 14.69 10.34 21.78
CA THR A 225 15.67 9.49 21.07
C THR A 225 15.72 9.77 19.56
N ALA A 226 14.61 10.18 18.94
CA ALA A 226 14.59 10.59 17.54
C ALA A 226 15.28 11.95 17.33
N ASP A 227 15.08 12.90 18.24
CA ASP A 227 15.70 14.22 18.18
C ASP A 227 17.20 14.16 18.51
N GLU A 228 17.62 13.28 19.43
CA GLU A 228 19.04 12.98 19.69
C GLU A 228 19.72 12.37 18.47
N LYS A 229 19.07 11.43 17.77
CA LYS A 229 19.60 10.84 16.52
C LYS A 229 19.72 11.89 15.41
N ARG A 230 18.71 12.76 15.25
CA ARG A 230 18.76 13.87 14.27
C ARG A 230 19.87 14.87 14.60
N ALA A 231 20.03 15.23 15.88
CA ALA A 231 21.09 16.12 16.33
C ALA A 231 22.49 15.52 16.14
N ALA A 232 22.67 14.22 16.40
CA ALA A 232 23.92 13.51 16.13
C ALA A 232 24.24 13.47 14.63
N GLN A 233 23.23 13.26 13.78
CA GLN A 233 23.39 13.24 12.33
C GLN A 233 23.75 14.62 11.75
N LEU A 234 23.18 15.70 12.30
CA LEU A 234 23.52 17.07 11.94
C LEU A 234 24.95 17.44 12.37
N LYS A 235 25.36 17.09 13.59
CA LYS A 235 26.74 17.31 14.06
C LYS A 235 27.76 16.56 13.19
N LEU A 236 27.48 15.30 12.86
CA LEU A 236 28.32 14.52 11.95
C LEU A 236 28.43 15.17 10.56
N ARG A 237 27.35 15.77 10.06
CA ARG A 237 27.33 16.48 8.77
C ARG A 237 28.14 17.79 8.82
N GLU A 238 28.06 18.53 9.92
CA GLU A 238 28.84 19.76 10.13
C GLU A 238 30.34 19.46 10.30
N GLU A 239 30.70 18.42 11.04
CA GLU A 239 32.09 17.95 11.16
C GLU A 239 32.65 17.50 9.81
N ARG A 240 31.88 16.75 9.01
CA ARG A 240 32.26 16.38 7.64
C ARG A 240 32.43 17.60 6.73
N LYS A 241 31.55 18.61 6.82
CA LYS A 241 31.68 19.86 6.07
C LYS A 241 32.94 20.64 6.46
N LYS A 242 33.25 20.76 7.76
CA LYS A 242 34.45 21.45 8.24
C LYS A 242 35.73 20.71 7.83
N ALA A 243 35.75 19.39 7.96
CA ALA A 243 36.87 18.57 7.48
C ALA A 243 37.09 18.72 5.97
N TYR A 244 36.01 18.85 5.19
CA TYR A 244 36.07 19.12 3.76
C TYR A 244 36.64 20.52 3.46
N GLU A 245 36.19 21.56 4.15
CA GLU A 245 36.69 22.93 3.97
C GLU A 245 38.18 23.06 4.32
N GLU A 246 38.64 22.38 5.38
CA GLU A 246 40.05 22.34 5.75
C GLU A 246 40.89 21.58 4.72
N ARG A 247 40.41 20.43 4.24
CA ARG A 247 41.08 19.69 3.15
C ARG A 247 41.17 20.50 1.87
N ARG A 248 40.09 21.20 1.51
CA ARG A 248 40.03 22.09 0.35
C ARG A 248 41.03 23.24 0.48
N LYS A 249 41.15 23.86 1.66
CA LYS A 249 42.17 24.90 1.91
C LYS A 249 43.59 24.37 1.74
N LYS A 250 43.90 23.21 2.35
CA LYS A 250 45.24 22.59 2.22
C LYS A 250 45.59 22.27 0.76
N LEU A 251 44.64 21.76 -0.01
CA LEU A 251 44.82 21.48 -1.45
C LEU A 251 45.05 22.75 -2.28
N LEU A 252 44.35 23.84 -1.97
CA LEU A 252 44.54 25.12 -2.65
C LEU A 252 45.90 25.74 -2.32
N GLU A 253 46.32 25.69 -1.06
CA GLU A 253 47.66 26.14 -0.63
C GLU A 253 48.77 25.30 -1.26
N GLU A 254 48.62 23.97 -1.32
CA GLU A 254 49.58 23.09 -1.98
C GLU A 254 49.68 23.37 -3.49
N ARG A 255 48.55 23.63 -4.15
CA ARG A 255 48.50 24.02 -5.57
C ARG A 255 49.15 25.38 -5.81
N GLU A 256 48.92 26.36 -4.94
CA GLU A 256 49.57 27.67 -5.05
C GLU A 256 51.07 27.58 -4.78
N ALA A 257 51.51 26.78 -3.80
CA ALA A 257 52.92 26.53 -3.53
C ALA A 257 53.61 25.83 -4.72
N LYS A 258 52.99 24.80 -5.30
CA LYS A 258 53.48 24.14 -6.53
C LYS A 258 53.53 25.12 -7.71
N ARG A 259 52.55 26.02 -7.84
CA ARG A 259 52.53 27.02 -8.91
C ARG A 259 53.64 28.07 -8.73
N LYS A 260 53.89 28.51 -7.48
CA LYS A 260 54.99 29.43 -7.16
C LYS A 260 56.36 28.79 -7.38
N ALA A 261 56.58 27.56 -6.90
CA ALA A 261 57.81 26.81 -7.13
C ALA A 261 58.10 26.65 -8.64
N LYS A 262 57.10 26.26 -9.43
CA LYS A 262 57.23 26.13 -10.89
C LYS A 262 57.48 27.48 -11.61
N GLN A 263 57.01 28.59 -11.04
CA GLN A 263 57.31 29.93 -11.55
C GLN A 263 58.73 30.39 -11.17
N GLU A 264 59.23 30.00 -10.00
CA GLU A 264 60.61 30.27 -9.57
C GLU A 264 61.63 29.44 -10.35
N GLU A 265 61.34 28.15 -10.60
CA GLU A 265 62.15 27.30 -11.49
C GLU A 265 62.22 27.90 -12.89
N ARG A 266 61.08 28.29 -13.48
CA ARG A 266 61.06 28.97 -14.79
C ARG A 266 61.86 30.26 -14.81
N LYS A 267 61.81 31.06 -13.73
CA LYS A 267 62.61 32.30 -13.64
C LYS A 267 64.11 32.02 -13.53
N LYS A 268 64.52 30.95 -12.83
CA LYS A 268 65.93 30.52 -12.79
C LYS A 268 66.41 30.04 -14.16
N ASP A 269 65.63 29.20 -14.84
CA ASP A 269 65.96 28.71 -16.19
C ASP A 269 66.08 29.87 -17.20
N THR A 270 65.25 30.91 -17.07
CA THR A 270 65.32 32.09 -17.96
C THR A 270 66.53 32.97 -17.67
N ASN A 271 67.01 33.01 -16.41
CA ASN A 271 68.14 33.83 -16.00
C ASN A 271 69.49 33.15 -16.33
N ASP A 272 69.60 31.83 -16.15
CA ASP A 272 70.77 31.04 -16.56
C ASP A 272 71.00 31.15 -18.08
N ASN A 273 69.94 31.06 -18.88
CA ASN A 273 70.04 31.15 -20.34
C ASN A 273 70.44 32.57 -20.83
N SER A 274 70.19 33.62 -20.04
CA SER A 274 70.63 34.99 -20.33
C SER A 274 72.07 35.31 -19.89
N GLU A 275 72.61 34.56 -18.93
CA GLU A 275 74.02 34.65 -18.50
C GLU A 275 74.96 33.84 -19.40
N GLU A 276 74.45 32.84 -20.13
CA GLU A 276 75.19 32.08 -21.15
C GLU A 276 75.32 32.85 -22.48
N GLU A 277 74.29 33.58 -22.91
CA GLU A 277 74.32 34.40 -24.15
C GLU A 277 75.20 35.66 -24.07
N THR A 278 75.70 36.05 -22.89
CA THR A 278 76.54 37.25 -22.70
C THR A 278 78.04 36.95 -22.56
N LYS A 279 78.46 35.69 -22.75
CA LYS A 279 79.87 35.25 -22.63
C LYS A 279 80.57 34.88 -23.94
N ASP A 280 79.90 34.99 -25.08
CA ASP A 280 80.51 34.92 -26.43
C ASP A 280 80.69 36.33 -27.03
#